data_AF-A0A5J5AGM0-F1
#
_entry.id   AF-A0A5J5AGM0-F1
#
_cell.length_a   1.000
_cell.length_b   1.000
_cell.length_c   1.000
_cell.angle_alpha   90.00
_cell.angle_beta   90.00
_cell.angle_gamma   90.00
#
_symmetry.space_group_name_H-M   'P 1'
#
loop_
_entity.id
_entity.type
_entity.pdbx_description
1 polymer ?
#
loop_
_entity_poly.entity_id
_entity_poly.type
_entity_poly.pdbx_seq_one_letter_code
_entity_poly.pdbx_strand_id
1 'polypeptide(L)'
;MKLGLKLLQERAKIGSFWWPYISNLPETYSVPIFFPGEDIKNLQYAPLLYQVNKRCKFLLDFEKEVKHALESLKPDDHPFRSFSPNAEIVQEQEAGKAKMLVKVVAGTQIKRNDPLVLNYGCLNNDLFLLDYGFVIPSNPYDCIELKYDAALLDAASMAGRIAAPNFSSPAPWQQQILYQLNLDGEDPVLKKVSLGGPELVEGRLLAALRILLASDMETVQKHDLGTLKSLSVEAPLGVTNEVAALRTVIALCMIALGHFPTKIMEDESLLKQGVSGSTELAIQFRIQKKSLIIDVMRDLTRRVNLLLSKESITAQGATPVNMTISVTITRSTPSLESFTVIFSHFQHRNQYYGRSRTHGPARFGSYRVPSFQRHQRDELPNFSFRSRDN
;
A
#
# COMPACT_ATOMS: atom_id res chain seq x y z
N MET A 1 20.05 4.78 15.43
CA MET A 1 20.31 5.72 16.54
C MET A 1 21.78 6.01 16.80
N LYS A 2 22.68 5.02 16.94
CA LYS A 2 24.12 5.25 17.23
C LYS A 2 24.78 6.30 16.32
N LEU A 3 24.57 6.20 15.00
CA LEU A 3 25.14 7.16 14.03
C LEU A 3 24.58 8.57 14.20
N GLY A 4 23.27 8.71 14.46
CA GLY A 4 22.63 10.02 14.71
C GLY A 4 23.22 10.72 15.93
N LEU A 5 23.45 9.99 17.02
CA LEU A 5 24.11 10.55 18.21
C LEU A 5 25.57 10.96 17.92
N LYS A 6 26.30 10.16 17.15
CA LYS A 6 27.67 10.50 16.74
C LYS A 6 27.71 11.76 15.88
N LEU A 7 26.75 11.92 14.97
CA LEU A 7 26.61 13.13 14.16
C LEU A 7 26.35 14.36 15.04
N LEU A 8 25.44 14.26 16.02
CA LEU A 8 25.17 15.34 16.97
C LEU A 8 26.40 15.70 17.81
N GLN A 9 27.16 14.69 18.26
CA GLN A 9 28.41 14.90 18.99
C GLN A 9 29.45 15.66 18.15
N GLU A 10 29.66 15.25 16.91
CA GLU A 10 30.61 15.95 16.02
C GLU A 10 30.13 17.35 15.65
N ARG A 11 28.82 17.56 15.50
CA ARG A 11 28.23 18.90 15.26
C ARG A 11 28.44 19.85 16.43
N ALA A 12 28.44 19.36 17.67
CA ALA A 12 28.68 20.17 18.87
C ALA A 12 30.17 20.46 19.15
N LYS A 13 31.09 19.77 18.47
CA LYS A 13 32.53 19.87 18.71
C LYS A 13 33.17 21.01 17.92
N ILE A 14 33.73 21.99 18.64
CA ILE A 14 34.54 23.07 18.03
C ILE A 14 35.75 22.45 17.34
N GLY A 15 35.96 22.80 16.07
CA GLY A 15 37.05 22.25 15.25
C GLY A 15 36.88 20.78 14.88
N SER A 16 35.64 20.27 14.77
CA SER A 16 35.41 18.89 14.29
C SER A 16 36.03 18.68 12.91
N PHE A 17 36.73 17.54 12.75
CA PHE A 17 37.24 17.08 11.46
C PHE A 17 36.13 16.96 10.41
N TRP A 18 34.91 16.60 10.82
CA TRP A 18 33.76 16.41 9.94
C TRP A 18 32.99 17.70 9.64
N TRP A 19 33.41 18.84 10.20
CA TRP A 19 32.69 20.10 10.04
C TRP A 19 32.40 20.48 8.56
N PRO A 20 33.34 20.34 7.60
CA PRO A 20 33.06 20.65 6.20
C PRO A 20 31.95 19.79 5.59
N TYR A 21 31.76 18.56 6.07
CA TYR A 21 30.64 17.72 5.66
C TYR A 21 29.35 18.13 6.38
N ILE A 22 29.41 18.29 7.71
CA ILE A 22 28.26 18.60 8.56
C ILE A 22 27.64 19.95 8.17
N SER A 23 28.45 20.95 7.83
CA SER A 23 27.98 22.28 7.42
C SER A 23 27.26 22.30 6.07
N ASN A 24 27.39 21.23 5.27
CA ASN A 24 26.70 21.05 3.99
C ASN A 24 25.47 20.14 4.09
N LEU A 25 25.16 19.59 5.27
CA LEU A 25 23.96 18.79 5.45
C LEU A 25 22.69 19.68 5.42
N PRO A 26 21.57 19.18 4.87
CA PRO A 26 20.30 19.86 4.97
C PRO A 26 19.88 20.07 6.44
N GLU A 27 19.31 21.24 6.72
CA GLU A 27 18.75 21.55 8.03
C GLU A 27 17.37 20.91 8.24
N THR A 28 16.62 20.75 7.16
CA THR A 28 15.28 20.16 7.14
C THR A 28 15.17 19.10 6.05
N TYR A 29 14.21 18.19 6.23
CA TYR A 29 13.96 17.07 5.31
C TYR A 29 12.47 17.01 4.99
N SER A 30 12.13 16.49 3.81
CA SER A 30 10.75 16.31 3.33
C SER A 30 10.14 14.96 3.74
N VAL A 31 10.68 14.31 4.77
CA VAL A 31 10.09 13.08 5.31
C VAL A 31 8.91 13.40 6.24
N PRO A 32 7.85 12.56 6.31
CA PRO A 32 6.61 12.86 7.04
C PRO A 32 6.74 13.23 8.52
N ILE A 33 7.85 12.90 9.18
CA ILE A 33 8.06 13.28 10.58
C ILE A 33 8.24 14.79 10.78
N PHE A 34 8.61 15.52 9.71
CA PHE A 34 8.69 16.98 9.70
C PHE A 34 7.42 17.64 9.15
N PHE A 35 6.39 16.87 8.78
CA PHE A 35 5.17 17.43 8.22
C PHE A 35 4.32 18.10 9.31
N PRO A 36 3.64 19.20 8.98
CA PRO A 36 2.53 19.70 9.77
C PRO A 36 1.46 18.62 9.96
N GLY A 37 0.76 18.65 11.10
CA GLY A 37 -0.27 17.64 11.40
C GLY A 37 -1.41 17.59 10.38
N GLU A 38 -1.70 18.70 9.70
CA GLU A 38 -2.66 18.74 8.57
C GLU A 38 -2.14 17.99 7.34
N ASP A 39 -0.86 18.09 7.02
CA ASP A 39 -0.25 17.41 5.88
C ASP A 39 -0.09 15.91 6.12
N ILE A 40 0.16 15.51 7.37
CA ILE A 40 0.08 14.10 7.76
C ILE A 40 -1.33 13.58 7.45
N LYS A 41 -2.39 14.30 7.84
CA LYS A 41 -3.78 13.90 7.52
C LYS A 41 -4.04 13.87 6.00
N ASN A 42 -3.39 14.74 5.23
CA ASN A 42 -3.49 14.78 3.77
C ASN A 42 -2.90 13.55 3.08
N LEU A 43 -2.09 12.72 3.73
CA LEU A 43 -1.63 11.45 3.16
C LEU A 43 -2.78 10.46 2.90
N GLN A 44 -3.85 10.53 3.71
CA GLN A 44 -5.10 9.76 3.54
C GLN A 44 -4.90 8.24 3.35
N TYR A 45 -3.80 7.68 3.86
CA TYR A 45 -3.44 6.28 3.68
C TYR A 45 -3.01 5.65 5.00
N ALA A 46 -3.90 4.85 5.58
CA ALA A 46 -3.75 4.33 6.95
C ALA A 46 -2.44 3.55 7.21
N PRO A 47 -1.95 2.67 6.30
CA PRO A 47 -0.69 1.94 6.55
C PRO A 47 0.51 2.87 6.72
N LEU A 48 0.64 3.90 5.88
CA LEU A 48 1.70 4.89 5.99
C LEU A 48 1.54 5.72 7.28
N LEU A 49 0.32 6.18 7.58
CA LEU A 49 0.03 6.96 8.80
C LEU A 49 0.41 6.20 10.08
N TYR A 50 0.13 4.90 10.12
CA TYR A 50 0.55 4.05 11.24
C TYR A 50 2.08 4.04 11.41
N GLN A 51 2.84 3.94 10.31
CA GLN A 51 4.31 3.98 10.37
C GLN A 51 4.85 5.33 10.82
N VAL A 52 4.27 6.43 10.33
CA VAL A 52 4.62 7.79 10.77
C VAL A 52 4.40 7.93 12.28
N ASN A 53 3.21 7.56 12.77
CA ASN A 53 2.88 7.64 14.19
C ASN A 53 3.82 6.77 15.06
N LYS A 54 4.15 5.56 14.59
CA LYS A 54 5.09 4.66 15.27
C LYS A 54 6.49 5.29 15.38
N ARG A 55 6.99 5.92 14.31
CA ARG A 55 8.29 6.62 14.30
C ARG A 55 8.29 7.85 15.22
N CYS A 56 7.23 8.66 15.18
CA CYS A 56 7.07 9.80 16.08
C CYS A 56 7.07 9.37 17.55
N LYS A 57 6.30 8.33 17.88
CA LYS A 57 6.25 7.78 19.25
C LYS A 57 7.62 7.31 19.71
N PHE A 58 8.32 6.55 18.87
CA PHE A 58 9.68 6.10 19.17
C PHE A 58 10.64 7.27 19.45
N LEU A 59 10.61 8.34 18.64
CA LEU A 59 11.48 9.50 18.88
C LEU A 59 11.13 10.23 20.19
N LEU A 60 9.84 10.37 20.52
CA LEU A 60 9.41 10.99 21.77
C LEU A 60 9.85 10.17 22.99
N ASP A 61 9.73 8.86 22.92
CA ASP A 61 10.15 7.97 24.00
C ASP A 61 11.68 7.99 24.14
N PHE A 62 12.41 7.96 23.02
CA PHE A 62 13.86 8.11 23.01
C PHE A 62 14.34 9.46 23.57
N GLU A 63 13.67 10.56 23.22
CA GLU A 63 14.01 11.88 23.74
C GLU A 63 13.86 11.94 25.27
N LYS A 64 12.79 11.35 25.81
CA LYS A 64 12.57 11.28 27.27
C LYS A 64 13.66 10.48 27.96
N GLU A 65 14.05 9.33 27.39
CA GLU A 65 15.14 8.51 27.92
C GLU A 65 16.47 9.29 27.94
N VAL A 66 16.78 10.00 26.85
CA VAL A 66 17.99 10.83 26.76
C VAL A 66 17.93 11.98 27.75
N LYS A 67 16.81 12.70 27.87
CA LYS A 67 16.64 13.79 28.85
C LYS A 67 16.84 13.31 30.27
N HIS A 68 16.20 12.20 30.66
CA HIS A 68 16.37 11.61 31.98
C HIS A 68 17.84 11.22 32.25
N ALA A 69 18.52 10.63 31.27
CA ALA A 69 19.95 10.32 31.40
C ALA A 69 20.80 11.59 31.58
N LEU A 70 20.47 12.67 30.88
CA LEU A 70 21.19 13.95 30.94
C LEU A 70 20.90 14.77 32.21
N GLU A 71 19.68 14.71 32.75
CA GLU A 71 19.28 15.43 33.98
C GLU A 71 20.09 14.99 35.21
N SER A 72 20.59 13.75 35.20
CA SER A 72 21.46 13.22 36.26
C SER A 72 22.93 13.63 36.15
N LEU A 73 23.32 14.31 35.07
CA LEU A 73 24.71 14.72 34.80
C LEU A 73 24.91 16.19 35.13
N LYS A 74 25.99 16.51 35.86
CA LYS A 74 26.39 17.90 36.10
C LYS A 74 26.75 18.57 34.76
N PRO A 75 26.54 19.89 34.59
CA PRO A 75 26.89 20.61 33.37
C PRO A 75 28.37 20.45 32.93
N ASP A 76 29.28 20.22 33.87
CA ASP A 76 30.70 19.95 33.61
C ASP A 76 30.99 18.49 33.19
N ASP A 77 30.08 17.56 33.50
CA ASP A 77 30.12 16.13 33.13
C ASP A 77 29.23 15.83 31.91
N HIS A 78 28.84 16.86 31.16
CA HIS A 78 27.95 16.74 30.03
C HIS A 78 28.61 15.90 28.90
N PRO A 79 27.93 14.89 28.33
CA PRO A 79 28.54 13.91 27.40
C PRO A 79 28.92 14.49 26.03
N PHE A 80 28.70 15.79 25.84
CA PHE A 80 29.10 16.55 24.66
C PHE A 80 30.35 17.41 24.87
N ARG A 81 31.06 17.28 26.01
CA ARG A 81 32.46 17.74 26.13
C ARG A 81 33.38 16.56 26.45
N SER A 82 34.33 16.36 25.53
CA SER A 82 35.50 15.48 25.63
C SER A 82 35.22 13.98 25.78
N PHE A 83 35.11 13.27 24.65
CA PHE A 83 35.41 11.85 24.61
C PHE A 83 36.65 11.61 23.72
N SER A 84 37.69 11.03 24.32
CA SER A 84 38.89 10.52 23.67
C SER A 84 38.78 9.00 23.58
N PRO A 85 38.36 8.41 22.46
CA PRO A 85 38.26 6.95 22.33
C PRO A 85 39.65 6.31 22.26
N ASN A 86 39.82 5.19 22.96
CA ASN A 86 41.01 4.33 23.01
C ASN A 86 40.83 3.02 22.21
N ALA A 87 39.87 2.97 21.29
CA ALA A 87 39.65 1.85 20.37
C ALA A 87 39.17 2.31 18.99
N GLU A 88 39.61 1.55 17.98
CA GLU A 88 39.56 1.82 16.54
C GLU A 88 38.62 0.82 15.84
N ILE A 89 37.96 1.24 14.75
CA ILE A 89 37.26 0.33 13.85
C ILE A 89 38.26 -0.10 12.76
N VAL A 90 38.71 -1.36 12.80
CA VAL A 90 39.47 -2.00 11.72
C VAL A 90 38.54 -2.89 10.90
N GLN A 91 38.46 -2.64 9.59
CA GLN A 91 38.05 -3.62 8.59
C GLN A 91 38.88 -3.41 7.31
N GLU A 92 39.79 -4.35 7.06
CA GLU A 92 40.50 -4.55 5.80
C GLU A 92 40.53 -6.06 5.56
N GLN A 93 40.24 -6.52 4.35
CA GLN A 93 41.00 -7.61 3.72
C GLN A 93 40.94 -7.48 2.20
N GLU A 94 41.91 -6.77 1.63
CA GLU A 94 42.63 -7.21 0.42
C GLU A 94 44.12 -6.98 0.69
N ALA A 95 44.95 -7.99 0.44
CA ALA A 95 46.38 -7.90 0.69
C ALA A 95 47.00 -6.76 -0.14
N GLY A 96 47.30 -5.64 0.53
CA GLY A 96 48.15 -4.58 0.00
C GLY A 96 47.53 -3.20 -0.26
N LYS A 97 46.25 -2.92 0.10
CA LYS A 97 45.68 -1.56 -0.05
C LYS A 97 44.74 -1.13 1.09
N ALA A 98 45.29 -0.35 2.02
CA ALA A 98 44.67 0.20 3.24
C ALA A 98 43.62 1.32 3.06
N LYS A 99 42.85 1.35 1.96
CA LYS A 99 41.77 2.34 1.79
C LYS A 99 40.54 1.69 1.15
N MET A 100 39.48 1.56 1.94
CA MET A 100 38.12 1.37 1.45
C MET A 100 37.75 2.55 0.54
N LEU A 101 37.75 2.31 -0.76
CA LEU A 101 37.34 3.28 -1.77
C LEU A 101 35.94 2.90 -2.25
N VAL A 102 34.97 3.78 -2.05
CA VAL A 102 33.66 3.65 -2.69
C VAL A 102 33.77 4.18 -4.11
N LYS A 103 33.54 3.31 -5.10
CA LYS A 103 33.50 3.70 -6.52
C LYS A 103 32.05 3.74 -7.00
N VAL A 104 31.62 4.89 -7.48
CA VAL A 104 30.36 5.04 -8.21
C VAL A 104 30.67 4.93 -9.70
N VAL A 105 30.00 4.01 -10.39
CA VAL A 105 30.17 3.77 -11.83
C VAL A 105 28.88 4.12 -12.53
N ALA A 106 28.96 4.89 -13.62
CA ALA A 106 27.80 5.22 -14.42
C ALA A 106 27.21 3.95 -15.06
N GLY A 107 25.92 3.69 -14.84
CA GLY A 107 25.21 2.57 -15.47
C GLY A 107 24.86 2.81 -16.94
N THR A 108 24.89 4.07 -17.38
CA THR A 108 24.58 4.49 -18.76
C THR A 108 25.48 5.68 -19.15
N GLN A 109 25.45 6.06 -20.43
CA GLN A 109 26.14 7.25 -20.89
C GLN A 109 25.47 8.51 -20.31
N ILE A 110 26.26 9.38 -19.69
CA ILE A 110 25.80 10.64 -19.10
C ILE A 110 26.36 11.78 -19.95
N LYS A 111 25.50 12.64 -20.50
CA LYS A 111 25.98 13.78 -21.29
C LYS A 111 26.51 14.86 -20.36
N ARG A 112 27.33 15.75 -20.92
CA ARG A 112 27.80 16.93 -20.19
C ARG A 112 26.60 17.74 -19.69
N ASN A 113 26.62 18.09 -18.40
CA ASN A 113 25.57 18.83 -17.68
C ASN A 113 24.27 18.05 -17.39
N ASP A 114 24.17 16.77 -17.76
CA ASP A 114 23.08 15.94 -17.26
C ASP A 114 23.28 15.67 -15.76
N PRO A 115 22.21 15.65 -14.95
CA PRO A 115 22.32 15.33 -13.54
C PRO A 115 22.83 13.89 -13.34
N LEU A 116 23.73 13.72 -12.37
CA LEU A 116 24.13 12.41 -11.90
C LEU A 116 23.03 11.84 -11.01
N VAL A 117 22.34 10.81 -11.50
CA VAL A 117 21.26 10.13 -10.77
C VAL A 117 21.71 8.76 -10.26
N LEU A 118 21.21 8.36 -9.10
CA LEU A 118 21.49 7.06 -8.48
C LEU A 118 20.19 6.27 -8.30
N ASN A 119 20.29 4.95 -8.39
CA ASN A 119 19.20 4.05 -8.04
C ASN A 119 19.33 3.68 -6.55
N TYR A 120 18.34 4.10 -5.76
CA TYR A 120 18.25 3.88 -4.32
C TYR A 120 17.78 2.46 -3.96
N GLY A 121 17.49 1.64 -4.97
CA GLY A 121 17.01 0.27 -4.85
C GLY A 121 15.56 0.13 -5.28
N CYS A 122 15.07 -1.11 -5.20
CA CYS A 122 13.72 -1.50 -5.59
C CYS A 122 12.72 -1.23 -4.45
N LEU A 123 12.58 0.04 -4.06
CA LEU A 123 11.72 0.45 -2.93
C LEU A 123 10.35 0.92 -3.39
N ASN A 124 9.33 0.70 -2.56
CA ASN A 124 7.99 1.25 -2.78
C ASN A 124 7.91 2.74 -2.36
N ASN A 125 6.83 3.41 -2.73
CA ASN A 125 6.67 4.83 -2.40
C ASN A 125 6.46 5.09 -0.90
N ASP A 126 6.08 4.07 -0.11
CA ASP A 126 5.99 4.21 1.35
C ASP A 126 7.38 4.44 1.93
N LEU A 127 8.36 3.60 1.53
CA LEU A 127 9.75 3.70 1.96
C LEU A 127 10.42 4.96 1.38
N PHE A 128 10.20 5.28 0.10
CA PHE A 128 10.75 6.52 -0.47
C PHE A 128 10.27 7.76 0.29
N LEU A 129 8.99 7.83 0.61
CA LEU A 129 8.47 8.95 1.35
C LEU A 129 8.95 8.96 2.80
N LEU A 130 8.91 7.82 3.49
CA LEU A 130 9.28 7.72 4.91
C LEU A 130 10.77 7.95 5.18
N ASP A 131 11.64 7.47 4.30
CA ASP A 131 13.09 7.44 4.55
C ASP A 131 13.85 8.52 3.77
N TYR A 132 13.29 8.98 2.64
CA TYR A 132 13.98 9.91 1.73
C TYR A 132 13.19 11.19 1.41
N GLY A 133 11.88 11.20 1.66
CA GLY A 133 11.06 12.41 1.52
C GLY A 133 10.70 12.76 0.08
N PHE A 134 10.51 11.76 -0.78
CA PHE A 134 9.99 11.95 -2.13
C PHE A 134 9.08 10.79 -2.56
N VAL A 135 8.34 10.99 -3.65
CA VAL A 135 7.46 9.98 -4.26
C VAL A 135 7.89 9.79 -5.71
N ILE A 136 8.02 8.54 -6.16
CA ILE A 136 8.34 8.24 -7.55
C ILE A 136 7.02 8.03 -8.33
N PRO A 137 6.74 8.84 -9.36
CA PRO A 137 5.61 8.63 -10.24
C PRO A 137 5.73 7.29 -10.98
N SER A 138 4.63 6.54 -11.09
CA SER A 138 4.60 5.26 -11.82
C SER A 138 5.70 4.27 -11.38
N ASN A 139 5.98 4.22 -10.07
CA ASN A 139 7.01 3.35 -9.52
C ASN A 139 6.61 1.87 -9.66
N PRO A 140 7.38 1.04 -10.39
CA PRO A 140 7.05 -0.37 -10.62
C PRO A 140 7.14 -1.24 -9.36
N TYR A 141 7.78 -0.74 -8.31
CA TYR A 141 7.88 -1.42 -7.01
C TYR A 141 6.84 -0.91 -6.01
N ASP A 142 5.97 0.02 -6.39
CA ASP A 142 4.95 0.52 -5.49
C ASP A 142 3.85 -0.51 -5.25
N CYS A 143 3.42 -0.63 -4.00
CA CYS A 143 2.40 -1.58 -3.58
C CYS A 143 1.47 -0.93 -2.55
N ILE A 144 0.28 -1.50 -2.38
CA ILE A 144 -0.57 -1.21 -1.23
C ILE A 144 -0.54 -2.38 -0.24
N GLU A 145 -0.46 -2.06 1.04
CA GLU A 145 -0.58 -3.03 2.13
C GLU A 145 -2.04 -3.15 2.57
N LEU A 146 -2.51 -4.39 2.69
CA LEU A 146 -3.81 -4.76 3.24
C LEU A 146 -3.63 -5.69 4.42
N LYS A 147 -4.45 -5.51 5.45
CA LYS A 147 -4.57 -6.50 6.54
C LYS A 147 -5.29 -7.72 5.98
N TYR A 148 -4.71 -8.90 6.16
CA TYR A 148 -5.39 -10.16 5.92
C TYR A 148 -6.41 -10.38 7.05
N ASP A 149 -7.69 -10.24 6.71
CA ASP A 149 -8.79 -10.24 7.66
C ASP A 149 -10.01 -10.93 7.05
N ALA A 150 -10.52 -11.96 7.71
CA ALA A 150 -11.58 -12.79 7.16
C ALA A 150 -12.89 -12.02 6.93
N ALA A 151 -13.23 -11.08 7.81
CA ALA A 151 -14.44 -10.26 7.64
C ALA A 151 -14.29 -9.29 6.45
N LEU A 152 -13.07 -8.79 6.22
CA LEU A 152 -12.77 -8.01 5.01
C LEU A 152 -12.89 -8.86 3.74
N LEU A 153 -12.43 -10.12 3.77
CA LEU A 153 -12.60 -11.05 2.64
C LEU A 153 -14.07 -11.39 2.38
N ASP A 154 -14.88 -11.58 3.43
CA ASP A 154 -16.32 -11.79 3.29
C ASP A 154 -17.03 -10.55 2.70
N ALA A 155 -16.67 -9.35 3.16
CA ALA A 155 -17.18 -8.10 2.59
C ALA A 155 -16.81 -7.95 1.11
N ALA A 156 -15.57 -8.27 0.74
CA ALA A 156 -15.12 -8.27 -0.65
C ALA A 156 -15.86 -9.32 -1.49
N SER A 157 -16.08 -10.50 -0.94
CA SER A 157 -16.84 -11.56 -1.60
C SER A 157 -18.26 -11.16 -1.97
N MET A 158 -18.97 -10.54 -1.00
CA MET A 158 -20.31 -10.02 -1.21
C MET A 158 -20.33 -8.94 -2.29
N ALA A 159 -19.36 -8.01 -2.26
CA ALA A 159 -19.22 -6.98 -3.28
C ALA A 159 -18.88 -7.56 -4.67
N GLY A 160 -18.09 -8.62 -4.71
CA GLY A 160 -17.70 -9.37 -5.92
C GLY A 160 -18.78 -10.33 -6.44
N ARG A 161 -19.93 -10.44 -5.75
CA ARG A 161 -21.05 -11.35 -6.07
C ARG A 161 -20.62 -12.82 -6.17
N ILE A 162 -19.73 -13.25 -5.29
CA ILE A 162 -19.29 -14.63 -5.21
C ILE A 162 -20.26 -15.39 -4.30
N ALA A 163 -20.66 -16.60 -4.70
CA ALA A 163 -21.60 -17.42 -3.93
C ALA A 163 -20.96 -17.86 -2.61
N ALA A 164 -21.39 -17.21 -1.51
CA ALA A 164 -21.20 -17.55 -0.10
C ALA A 164 -19.97 -18.41 0.27
N PRO A 165 -18.73 -17.90 0.12
CA PRO A 165 -17.58 -18.51 0.74
C PRO A 165 -17.59 -18.25 2.26
N ASN A 166 -17.14 -19.23 3.04
CA ASN A 166 -16.98 -19.10 4.48
C ASN A 166 -15.54 -18.66 4.81
N PHE A 167 -15.13 -17.44 4.43
CA PHE A 167 -13.77 -16.97 4.77
C PHE A 167 -13.58 -16.83 6.27
N SER A 168 -14.63 -16.45 7.01
CA SER A 168 -14.64 -16.39 8.48
C SER A 168 -14.77 -17.74 9.18
N SER A 169 -15.01 -18.84 8.46
CA SER A 169 -15.12 -20.18 9.04
C SER A 169 -14.50 -21.23 8.12
N PRO A 170 -13.18 -21.16 7.89
CA PRO A 170 -12.46 -22.12 7.05
C PRO A 170 -12.49 -23.51 7.66
N ALA A 171 -12.53 -24.54 6.81
CA ALA A 171 -12.42 -25.93 7.22
C ALA A 171 -11.04 -26.20 7.88
N PRO A 172 -10.92 -27.22 8.77
CA PRO A 172 -9.67 -27.49 9.48
C PRO A 172 -8.44 -27.66 8.57
N TRP A 173 -8.61 -28.30 7.41
CA TRP A 173 -7.52 -28.47 6.44
C TRP A 173 -7.13 -27.16 5.75
N GLN A 174 -8.09 -26.24 5.52
CA GLN A 174 -7.81 -24.91 4.97
C GLN A 174 -7.04 -24.07 5.99
N GLN A 175 -7.42 -24.14 7.27
CA GLN A 175 -6.71 -23.46 8.38
C GLN A 175 -5.25 -23.89 8.47
N GLN A 176 -4.97 -25.19 8.38
CA GLN A 176 -3.60 -25.71 8.40
C GLN A 176 -2.74 -25.11 7.28
N ILE A 177 -3.29 -24.94 6.08
CA ILE A 177 -2.55 -24.32 4.97
C ILE A 177 -2.41 -22.80 5.15
N LEU A 178 -3.42 -22.12 5.70
CA LEU A 178 -3.31 -20.70 6.05
C LEU A 178 -2.22 -20.42 7.09
N TYR A 179 -2.05 -21.32 8.07
CA TYR A 179 -0.94 -21.28 9.01
C TYR A 179 0.42 -21.44 8.31
N GLN A 180 0.54 -22.39 7.37
CA GLN A 180 1.76 -22.55 6.55
C GLN A 180 2.05 -21.33 5.66
N LEU A 181 1.01 -20.58 5.29
CA LEU A 181 1.13 -19.31 4.57
C LEU A 181 1.49 -18.13 5.49
N ASN A 182 1.62 -18.32 6.80
CA ASN A 182 1.77 -17.24 7.78
C ASN A 182 0.63 -16.19 7.70
N LEU A 183 -0.58 -16.65 7.34
CA LEU A 183 -1.80 -15.82 7.30
C LEU A 183 -2.75 -16.14 8.47
N ASP A 184 -2.42 -17.17 9.24
CA ASP A 184 -3.06 -17.52 10.51
C ASP A 184 -2.03 -17.47 11.67
N GLY A 185 -2.47 -17.14 12.88
CA GLY A 185 -1.60 -16.93 14.06
C GLY A 185 -1.76 -15.56 14.75
N GLU A 186 -0.99 -15.29 15.82
CA GLU A 186 -1.17 -14.05 16.60
C GLU A 186 -0.40 -12.84 16.08
N ASP A 187 0.65 -13.03 15.28
CA ASP A 187 1.49 -11.91 14.82
C ASP A 187 0.76 -11.06 13.75
N PRO A 188 0.38 -9.80 14.08
CA PRO A 188 -0.34 -8.94 13.16
C PRO A 188 0.52 -8.45 11.99
N VAL A 189 1.86 -8.53 12.08
CA VAL A 189 2.78 -8.16 11.01
C VAL A 189 2.76 -9.22 9.90
N LEU A 190 2.66 -10.49 10.26
CA LEU A 190 2.60 -11.60 9.30
C LEU A 190 1.27 -11.62 8.54
N LYS A 191 0.19 -11.11 9.15
CA LYS A 191 -1.15 -10.95 8.56
C LYS A 191 -1.30 -9.70 7.68
N LYS A 192 -0.25 -9.33 6.97
CA LYS A 192 -0.27 -8.27 5.97
C LYS A 192 0.01 -8.87 4.61
N VAL A 193 -0.73 -8.42 3.62
CA VAL A 193 -0.56 -8.83 2.23
C VAL A 193 -0.49 -7.60 1.32
N SER A 194 0.23 -7.71 0.21
CA SER A 194 0.40 -6.60 -0.73
C SER A 194 -0.29 -6.82 -2.07
N LEU A 195 -0.75 -5.72 -2.68
CA LEU A 195 -1.20 -5.67 -4.07
C LEU A 195 -0.36 -4.65 -4.84
N GLY A 196 0.10 -5.03 -6.03
CA GLY A 196 1.07 -4.25 -6.80
C GLY A 196 2.52 -4.51 -6.42
N GLY A 197 3.43 -3.87 -7.14
CA GLY A 197 4.87 -4.08 -7.05
C GLY A 197 5.34 -5.10 -8.11
N PRO A 198 6.40 -5.87 -7.85
CA PRO A 198 6.93 -6.85 -8.81
C PRO A 198 5.93 -7.99 -9.12
N GLU A 199 5.06 -8.30 -8.17
CA GLU A 199 3.94 -9.22 -8.33
C GLU A 199 2.63 -8.43 -8.25
N LEU A 200 1.70 -8.66 -9.19
CA LEU A 200 0.42 -7.94 -9.22
C LEU A 200 -0.43 -8.21 -7.97
N VAL A 201 -0.40 -9.45 -7.49
CA VAL A 201 -1.06 -9.93 -6.27
C VAL A 201 -0.04 -10.79 -5.53
N GLU A 202 0.20 -10.50 -4.26
CA GLU A 202 1.10 -11.32 -3.48
C GLU A 202 0.63 -12.78 -3.45
N GLY A 203 1.55 -13.70 -3.75
CA GLY A 203 1.21 -15.12 -3.90
C GLY A 203 0.54 -15.74 -2.67
N ARG A 204 0.85 -15.27 -1.44
CA ARG A 204 0.18 -15.76 -0.22
C ARG A 204 -1.32 -15.50 -0.23
N LEU A 205 -1.73 -14.28 -0.61
CA LEU A 205 -3.14 -13.92 -0.71
C LEU A 205 -3.83 -14.75 -1.80
N LEU A 206 -3.17 -14.90 -2.96
CA LEU A 206 -3.73 -15.65 -4.08
C LEU A 206 -3.95 -17.13 -3.71
N ALA A 207 -2.95 -17.76 -3.08
CA ALA A 207 -3.06 -19.14 -2.60
C ALA A 207 -4.19 -19.28 -1.57
N ALA A 208 -4.26 -18.38 -0.59
CA ALA A 208 -5.31 -18.38 0.43
C ALA A 208 -6.71 -18.30 -0.19
N LEU A 209 -6.93 -17.40 -1.15
CA LEU A 209 -8.22 -17.26 -1.82
C LEU A 209 -8.58 -18.51 -2.62
N ARG A 210 -7.63 -19.07 -3.39
CA ARG A 210 -7.83 -20.31 -4.15
C ARG A 210 -8.25 -21.47 -3.24
N ILE A 211 -7.56 -21.63 -2.11
CA ILE A 211 -7.82 -22.69 -1.12
C ILE A 211 -9.18 -22.50 -0.43
N LEU A 212 -9.49 -21.27 0.00
CA LEU A 212 -10.73 -20.97 0.71
C LEU A 212 -11.97 -21.09 -0.19
N LEU A 213 -11.80 -20.87 -1.48
CA LEU A 213 -12.83 -21.05 -2.50
C LEU A 213 -12.88 -22.47 -3.07
N ALA A 214 -11.97 -23.37 -2.67
CA ALA A 214 -11.99 -24.75 -3.12
C ALA A 214 -12.95 -25.59 -2.25
N SER A 215 -13.74 -26.44 -2.91
CA SER A 215 -14.67 -27.35 -2.25
C SER A 215 -14.04 -28.70 -1.88
N ASP A 216 -12.94 -29.08 -2.54
CA ASP A 216 -12.34 -30.41 -2.42
C ASP A 216 -10.85 -30.33 -2.06
N MET A 217 -10.48 -30.99 -0.96
CA MET A 217 -9.11 -31.09 -0.46
C MET A 217 -8.20 -31.86 -1.43
N GLU A 218 -8.71 -32.90 -2.12
CA GLU A 218 -7.88 -33.71 -3.01
C GLU A 218 -7.41 -32.91 -4.23
N THR A 219 -8.26 -32.03 -4.78
CA THR A 219 -7.85 -31.13 -5.86
C THR A 219 -6.72 -30.19 -5.45
N VAL A 220 -6.78 -29.64 -4.23
CA VAL A 220 -5.75 -28.74 -3.71
C VAL A 220 -4.43 -29.48 -3.48
N GLN A 221 -4.50 -30.70 -2.93
CA GLN A 221 -3.31 -31.52 -2.62
C GLN A 221 -2.53 -31.99 -3.86
N LYS A 222 -3.16 -32.00 -5.04
CA LYS A 222 -2.48 -32.30 -6.32
C LYS A 222 -1.49 -31.22 -6.75
N HIS A 223 -1.56 -30.03 -6.16
CA HIS A 223 -0.71 -28.90 -6.49
C HIS A 223 0.20 -28.54 -5.32
N ASP A 224 1.43 -28.14 -5.63
CA ASP A 224 2.31 -27.55 -4.64
C ASP A 224 1.91 -26.10 -4.30
N LEU A 225 2.39 -25.60 -3.16
CA LEU A 225 2.06 -24.25 -2.71
C LEU A 225 2.65 -23.17 -3.64
N GLY A 226 3.74 -23.47 -4.35
CA GLY A 226 4.33 -22.57 -5.34
C GLY A 226 3.40 -22.31 -6.53
N THR A 227 2.76 -23.36 -7.04
CA THR A 227 1.73 -23.29 -8.09
C THR A 227 0.54 -22.46 -7.63
N LEU A 228 0.06 -22.69 -6.40
CA LEU A 228 -1.06 -21.94 -5.83
C LEU A 228 -0.73 -20.48 -5.52
N LYS A 229 0.55 -20.13 -5.31
CA LYS A 229 1.01 -18.75 -5.14
C LYS A 229 1.20 -18.02 -6.48
N SER A 230 1.48 -18.76 -7.55
CA SER A 230 1.82 -18.15 -8.84
C SER A 230 0.58 -17.64 -9.58
N LEU A 231 0.62 -16.35 -9.96
CA LEU A 231 -0.34 -15.76 -10.89
C LEU A 231 -0.05 -16.15 -12.35
N SER A 232 1.14 -16.67 -12.67
CA SER A 232 1.47 -17.08 -14.04
C SER A 232 0.81 -18.39 -14.44
N VAL A 233 0.52 -19.26 -13.46
CA VAL A 233 -0.21 -20.51 -13.70
C VAL A 233 -1.68 -20.20 -13.98
N GLU A 234 -2.20 -20.72 -15.09
CA GLU A 234 -3.58 -20.52 -15.52
C GLU A 234 -4.51 -21.46 -14.76
N ALA A 235 -5.34 -20.89 -13.88
CA ALA A 235 -6.46 -21.56 -13.20
C ALA A 235 -6.15 -22.96 -12.61
N PRO A 236 -5.21 -23.07 -11.65
CA PRO A 236 -4.76 -24.37 -11.13
C PRO A 236 -5.88 -25.23 -10.53
N LEU A 237 -6.87 -24.60 -9.89
CA LEU A 237 -8.03 -25.28 -9.30
C LEU A 237 -9.30 -25.15 -10.16
N GLY A 238 -9.14 -24.85 -11.46
CA GLY A 238 -10.23 -24.63 -12.41
C GLY A 238 -10.65 -23.17 -12.57
N VAL A 239 -11.26 -22.88 -13.72
CA VAL A 239 -11.59 -21.51 -14.15
C VAL A 239 -12.56 -20.83 -13.18
N THR A 240 -13.57 -21.54 -12.69
CA THR A 240 -14.54 -20.99 -11.73
C THR A 240 -13.88 -20.53 -10.43
N ASN A 241 -12.96 -21.33 -9.88
CA ASN A 241 -12.22 -20.99 -8.66
C ASN A 241 -11.29 -19.78 -8.89
N GLU A 242 -10.56 -19.78 -10.01
CA GLU A 242 -9.65 -18.69 -10.35
C GLU A 242 -10.41 -17.37 -10.57
N VAL A 243 -11.53 -17.39 -11.29
CA VAL A 243 -12.39 -16.21 -11.49
C VAL A 243 -12.95 -15.70 -10.18
N ALA A 244 -13.38 -16.59 -9.27
CA ALA A 244 -13.84 -16.19 -7.95
C ALA A 244 -12.71 -15.55 -7.13
N ALA A 245 -11.51 -16.14 -7.11
CA ALA A 245 -10.36 -15.60 -6.38
C ALA A 245 -9.99 -14.20 -6.90
N LEU A 246 -9.86 -14.03 -8.22
CA LEU A 246 -9.51 -12.74 -8.82
C LEU A 246 -10.62 -11.69 -8.61
N ARG A 247 -11.91 -12.08 -8.65
CA ARG A 247 -13.03 -11.18 -8.31
C ARG A 247 -12.99 -10.71 -6.87
N THR A 248 -12.61 -11.58 -5.92
CA THR A 248 -12.40 -11.17 -4.52
C THR A 248 -11.29 -10.13 -4.42
N VAL A 249 -10.17 -10.31 -5.12
CA VAL A 249 -9.08 -9.32 -5.12
C VAL A 249 -9.52 -7.99 -5.74
N ILE A 250 -10.25 -8.01 -6.86
CA ILE A 250 -10.81 -6.80 -7.46
C ILE A 250 -11.73 -6.07 -6.46
N ALA A 251 -12.57 -6.80 -5.74
CA ALA A 251 -13.44 -6.22 -4.72
C ALA A 251 -12.66 -5.67 -3.50
N LEU A 252 -11.57 -6.32 -3.09
CA LEU A 252 -10.66 -5.77 -2.08
C LEU A 252 -10.06 -4.43 -2.53
N CYS A 253 -9.62 -4.33 -3.80
CA CYS A 253 -9.17 -3.07 -4.37
C CYS A 253 -10.25 -2.00 -4.34
N MET A 254 -11.51 -2.34 -4.65
CA MET A 254 -12.62 -1.40 -4.58
C MET A 254 -12.84 -0.86 -3.16
N ILE A 255 -12.80 -1.74 -2.16
CA ILE A 255 -12.92 -1.35 -0.74
C ILE A 255 -11.73 -0.46 -0.34
N ALA A 256 -10.51 -0.84 -0.71
CA ALA A 256 -9.31 -0.06 -0.42
C ALA A 256 -9.36 1.34 -1.06
N LEU A 257 -9.81 1.45 -2.31
CA LEU A 257 -10.01 2.72 -3.01
C LEU A 257 -11.11 3.56 -2.34
N GLY A 258 -12.15 2.92 -1.82
CA GLY A 258 -13.25 3.57 -1.11
C GLY A 258 -12.85 4.21 0.22
N HIS A 259 -11.73 3.81 0.83
CA HIS A 259 -11.21 4.42 2.04
C HIS A 259 -10.54 5.78 1.81
N PHE A 260 -10.20 6.13 0.57
CA PHE A 260 -9.70 7.46 0.25
C PHE A 260 -10.86 8.47 0.21
N PRO A 261 -10.83 9.54 1.03
CA PRO A 261 -11.87 10.56 1.04
C PRO A 261 -12.00 11.31 -0.28
N THR A 262 -10.89 11.50 -1.01
CA THR A 262 -10.86 12.25 -2.28
C THR A 262 -10.69 11.34 -3.49
N LYS A 263 -11.10 11.83 -4.65
CA LYS A 263 -10.84 11.19 -5.96
C LYS A 263 -9.56 11.73 -6.60
N ILE A 264 -9.02 10.99 -7.59
CA ILE A 264 -7.79 11.40 -8.31
C ILE A 264 -7.97 12.77 -8.97
N MET A 265 -9.09 13.02 -9.66
CA MET A 265 -9.33 14.31 -10.31
C MET A 265 -9.37 15.50 -9.34
N GLU A 266 -9.93 15.29 -8.14
CA GLU A 266 -9.96 16.32 -7.09
C GLU A 266 -8.53 16.63 -6.64
N ASP A 267 -7.71 15.60 -6.45
CA ASP A 267 -6.32 15.74 -6.06
C ASP A 267 -5.47 16.42 -7.15
N GLU A 268 -5.67 16.06 -8.42
CA GLU A 268 -5.02 16.73 -9.54
C GLU A 268 -5.44 18.20 -9.65
N SER A 269 -6.69 18.52 -9.34
CA SER A 269 -7.16 19.91 -9.26
C SER A 269 -6.46 20.67 -8.14
N LEU A 270 -6.28 20.05 -6.97
CA LEU A 270 -5.53 20.64 -5.86
C LEU A 270 -4.07 20.90 -6.22
N LEU A 271 -3.40 19.97 -6.92
CA LEU A 271 -2.04 20.19 -7.41
C LEU A 271 -1.96 21.39 -8.36
N LYS A 272 -2.95 21.54 -9.26
CA LYS A 272 -3.02 22.68 -10.19
C LYS A 272 -3.27 24.03 -9.50
N GLN A 273 -3.77 24.03 -8.28
CA GLN A 273 -3.98 25.26 -7.49
C GLN A 273 -2.69 25.80 -6.86
N GLY A 274 -1.54 25.14 -7.06
CA GLY A 274 -0.24 25.65 -6.62
C GLY A 274 0.09 25.35 -5.15
N VAL A 275 -0.45 24.26 -4.60
CA VAL A 275 0.02 23.70 -3.33
C VAL A 275 1.52 23.36 -3.43
N SER A 276 2.26 23.54 -2.33
CA SER A 276 3.72 23.33 -2.32
C SER A 276 4.17 22.61 -1.04
N GLY A 277 5.41 22.10 -1.06
CA GLY A 277 6.03 21.48 0.11
C GLY A 277 5.40 20.14 0.51
N SER A 278 5.17 19.94 1.80
CA SER A 278 4.63 18.70 2.35
C SER A 278 3.20 18.40 1.90
N THR A 279 2.37 19.42 1.67
CA THR A 279 1.01 19.26 1.14
C THR A 279 1.04 18.68 -0.28
N GLU A 280 1.88 19.24 -1.15
CA GLU A 280 2.05 18.76 -2.52
C GLU A 280 2.49 17.29 -2.52
N LEU A 281 3.50 16.97 -1.72
CA LEU A 281 4.06 15.62 -1.63
C LEU A 281 3.04 14.60 -1.10
N ALA A 282 2.21 15.00 -0.12
CA ALA A 282 1.14 14.16 0.40
C ALA A 282 0.04 13.90 -0.63
N ILE A 283 -0.30 14.90 -1.45
CA ILE A 283 -1.27 14.76 -2.53
C ILE A 283 -0.71 13.86 -3.64
N GLN A 284 0.53 14.08 -4.06
CA GLN A 284 1.21 13.22 -5.04
C GLN A 284 1.24 11.77 -4.58
N PHE A 285 1.58 11.52 -3.30
CA PHE A 285 1.58 10.18 -2.71
C PHE A 285 0.22 9.49 -2.84
N ARG A 286 -0.86 10.13 -2.38
CA ARG A 286 -2.20 9.50 -2.43
C ARG A 286 -2.73 9.33 -3.86
N ILE A 287 -2.34 10.20 -4.80
CA ILE A 287 -2.63 9.98 -6.23
C ILE A 287 -1.96 8.69 -6.70
N GLN A 288 -0.65 8.51 -6.44
CA GLN A 288 0.07 7.31 -6.87
C GLN A 288 -0.57 6.04 -6.28
N LYS A 289 -0.96 6.05 -5.01
CA LYS A 289 -1.67 4.92 -4.39
C LYS A 289 -3.00 4.61 -5.05
N LYS A 290 -3.81 5.62 -5.35
CA LYS A 290 -5.09 5.41 -6.04
C LYS A 290 -4.91 4.90 -7.47
N SER A 291 -3.96 5.46 -8.21
CA SER A 291 -3.63 5.01 -9.57
C SER A 291 -3.18 3.55 -9.58
N LEU A 292 -2.30 3.17 -8.66
CA LEU A 292 -1.86 1.79 -8.48
C LEU A 292 -3.03 0.83 -8.25
N ILE A 293 -3.96 1.16 -7.34
CA ILE A 293 -5.14 0.31 -7.07
C ILE A 293 -5.98 0.13 -8.34
N ILE A 294 -6.18 1.21 -9.09
CA ILE A 294 -6.95 1.20 -10.35
C ILE A 294 -6.26 0.34 -11.40
N ASP A 295 -4.94 0.43 -11.54
CA ASP A 295 -4.18 -0.35 -12.51
C ASP A 295 -4.21 -1.85 -12.17
N VAL A 296 -4.04 -2.19 -10.88
CA VAL A 296 -4.22 -3.58 -10.39
C VAL A 296 -5.62 -4.10 -10.72
N MET A 297 -6.67 -3.32 -10.45
CA MET A 297 -8.05 -3.71 -10.78
C MET A 297 -8.23 -3.95 -12.29
N ARG A 298 -7.67 -3.06 -13.13
CA ARG A 298 -7.78 -3.14 -14.59
C ARG A 298 -7.12 -4.41 -15.12
N ASP A 299 -5.93 -4.72 -14.61
CA ASP A 299 -5.16 -5.90 -15.04
C ASP A 299 -5.81 -7.20 -14.61
N LEU A 300 -6.31 -7.28 -13.38
CA LEU A 300 -7.07 -8.44 -12.90
C LEU A 300 -8.38 -8.61 -13.67
N THR A 301 -9.09 -7.53 -13.96
CA THR A 301 -10.33 -7.57 -14.76
C THR A 301 -10.07 -8.11 -16.16
N ARG A 302 -9.00 -7.63 -16.82
CA ARG A 302 -8.58 -8.13 -18.13
C ARG A 302 -8.28 -9.63 -18.08
N ARG A 303 -7.62 -10.10 -17.02
CA ARG A 303 -7.32 -11.54 -16.82
C ARG A 303 -8.59 -12.36 -16.63
N VAL A 304 -9.54 -11.89 -15.81
CA VAL A 304 -10.84 -12.56 -15.63
C VAL A 304 -11.60 -12.66 -16.95
N ASN A 305 -11.65 -11.59 -17.75
CA ASN A 305 -12.33 -11.61 -19.04
C ASN A 305 -11.68 -12.59 -20.03
N LEU A 306 -10.35 -12.72 -20.01
CA LEU A 306 -9.62 -13.70 -20.83
C LEU A 306 -9.92 -15.15 -20.43
N LEU A 307 -10.03 -15.43 -19.14
CA LEU A 307 -10.38 -16.77 -18.65
C LEU A 307 -11.79 -17.18 -19.09
N LEU A 308 -12.76 -16.27 -18.93
CA LEU A 308 -14.16 -16.52 -19.30
C LEU A 308 -14.35 -16.68 -20.82
N SER A 309 -13.56 -15.98 -21.65
CA SER A 309 -13.66 -16.12 -23.11
C SER A 309 -13.06 -17.43 -23.63
N LYS A 310 -12.06 -18.00 -22.95
CA LYS A 310 -11.49 -19.31 -23.30
C LYS A 310 -12.42 -20.47 -22.94
N GLU A 311 -13.14 -20.34 -21.84
CA GLU A 311 -14.09 -21.35 -21.37
C GLU A 311 -15.30 -21.48 -22.33
N SER A 312 -15.77 -20.36 -22.90
CA SER A 312 -16.87 -20.39 -23.89
C SER A 312 -16.48 -20.98 -25.25
N ILE A 313 -15.20 -20.95 -25.61
CA ILE A 313 -14.68 -21.56 -26.86
C ILE A 313 -14.50 -23.08 -26.69
N THR A 314 -14.14 -23.54 -25.50
CA THR A 314 -13.97 -24.97 -25.20
C THR A 314 -15.29 -25.69 -24.93
N ALA A 315 -16.34 -24.97 -24.52
CA ALA A 315 -17.70 -25.47 -24.30
C ALA A 315 -18.62 -25.38 -25.55
N GLN A 316 -18.10 -25.62 -26.77
CA GLN A 316 -18.94 -25.68 -27.97
C GLN A 316 -19.89 -26.90 -27.91
N GLY A 317 -21.11 -26.62 -27.43
CA GLY A 317 -22.23 -27.54 -27.29
C GLY A 317 -23.37 -26.97 -26.44
N ALA A 318 -23.11 -25.95 -25.61
CA ALA A 318 -24.14 -25.27 -24.81
C ALA A 318 -24.13 -23.76 -25.06
N THR A 319 -25.32 -23.17 -25.16
CA THR A 319 -25.53 -21.72 -25.37
C THR A 319 -24.69 -20.88 -24.39
N PRO A 320 -23.83 -19.96 -24.88
CA PRO A 320 -22.95 -19.20 -24.01
C PRO A 320 -23.74 -18.17 -23.22
N VAL A 321 -23.71 -18.26 -21.88
CA VAL A 321 -24.10 -17.15 -21.01
C VAL A 321 -22.89 -16.22 -20.92
N ASN A 322 -22.80 -15.26 -21.84
CA ASN A 322 -21.73 -14.26 -21.83
C ASN A 322 -21.90 -13.33 -20.61
N MET A 323 -20.99 -13.45 -19.65
CA MET A 323 -20.84 -12.51 -18.53
C MET A 323 -19.65 -11.59 -18.81
N THR A 324 -19.92 -10.37 -19.28
CA THR A 324 -18.89 -9.36 -19.55
C THR A 324 -18.68 -8.53 -18.28
N ILE A 325 -17.44 -8.45 -17.78
CA ILE A 325 -17.08 -7.49 -16.74
C ILE A 325 -16.49 -6.26 -17.42
N SER A 326 -17.24 -5.16 -17.40
CA SER A 326 -16.76 -3.85 -17.83
C SER A 326 -16.48 -2.99 -16.61
N VAL A 327 -15.23 -2.63 -16.39
CA VAL A 327 -14.87 -1.49 -15.55
C VAL A 327 -14.98 -0.26 -16.44
N THR A 328 -16.13 0.42 -16.38
CA THR A 328 -16.33 1.65 -17.14
C THR A 328 -16.05 2.82 -16.20
N ILE A 329 -14.98 3.57 -16.50
CA ILE A 329 -14.75 4.88 -15.90
C ILE A 329 -15.66 5.85 -16.65
N THR A 330 -16.85 6.12 -16.10
CA THR A 330 -17.78 7.08 -16.70
C THR A 330 -17.47 8.46 -16.17
N ARG A 331 -17.01 9.35 -17.07
CA ARG A 331 -17.08 10.81 -16.88
C ARG A 331 -18.52 11.24 -17.06
N SER A 332 -19.21 11.56 -15.97
CA SER A 332 -20.58 12.07 -16.04
C SER A 332 -20.61 13.60 -16.18
N THR A 333 -19.57 14.31 -15.72
CA THR A 333 -19.30 15.76 -15.93
C THR A 333 -17.80 16.07 -15.70
N PRO A 334 -17.28 17.28 -15.99
CA PRO A 334 -15.89 17.66 -15.66
C PRO A 334 -15.52 17.59 -14.17
N SER A 335 -16.51 17.36 -13.30
CA SER A 335 -16.38 17.36 -11.83
C SER A 335 -16.83 16.05 -11.16
N LEU A 336 -17.37 15.06 -11.89
CA LEU A 336 -17.74 13.77 -11.34
C LEU A 336 -17.32 12.63 -12.28
N GLU A 337 -16.44 11.77 -11.77
CA GLU A 337 -16.29 10.40 -12.26
C GLU A 337 -16.95 9.46 -11.24
N SER A 338 -17.92 8.68 -11.71
CA SER A 338 -18.48 7.56 -10.97
C SER A 338 -17.80 6.27 -11.41
N PHE A 339 -17.16 5.57 -10.47
CA PHE A 339 -16.64 4.23 -10.72
C PHE A 339 -17.80 3.26 -10.66
N THR A 340 -18.22 2.75 -11.82
CA THR A 340 -19.27 1.72 -11.89
C THR A 340 -18.65 0.44 -12.42
N VAL A 341 -18.48 -0.55 -11.54
CA VAL A 341 -18.18 -1.92 -11.95
C VAL A 341 -19.52 -2.61 -12.18
N ILE A 342 -19.89 -2.82 -13.44
CA ILE A 342 -21.14 -3.49 -13.79
C ILE A 342 -20.82 -4.97 -14.03
N PHE A 343 -21.41 -5.82 -13.21
CA PHE A 343 -21.53 -7.25 -13.50
C PHE A 343 -22.87 -7.47 -14.20
N SER A 344 -22.87 -7.56 -15.53
CA SER A 344 -24.08 -7.79 -16.32
C SER A 344 -24.22 -9.27 -16.71
N HIS A 345 -25.45 -9.78 -16.60
CA HIS A 345 -25.86 -11.10 -17.10
C HIS A 345 -26.65 -10.89 -18.39
N PHE A 346 -26.20 -11.43 -19.52
CA PHE A 346 -26.97 -11.37 -20.75
C PHE A 346 -27.93 -12.57 -20.80
N GLN A 347 -29.18 -12.37 -20.37
CA GLN A 347 -30.24 -13.32 -20.69
C GLN A 347 -30.81 -12.98 -22.08
N HIS A 348 -30.66 -13.91 -23.02
CA HIS A 348 -31.31 -13.86 -24.32
C HIS A 348 -32.84 -13.87 -24.11
N ARG A 349 -33.49 -12.70 -24.15
CA ARG A 349 -34.95 -12.63 -24.34
C ARG A 349 -35.22 -12.74 -25.83
N ASN A 350 -35.67 -13.92 -26.27
CA ASN A 350 -36.30 -14.08 -27.57
C ASN A 350 -37.43 -13.06 -27.72
N GLN A 351 -37.37 -12.31 -28.81
CA GLN A 351 -38.44 -11.43 -29.25
C GLN A 351 -39.71 -12.26 -29.51
N TYR A 352 -40.76 -12.02 -28.72
CA TYR A 352 -42.12 -12.15 -29.22
C TYR A 352 -42.75 -10.76 -29.24
N TYR A 353 -43.07 -10.32 -30.44
CA TYR A 353 -43.85 -9.12 -30.71
C TYR A 353 -45.23 -9.22 -30.03
N GLY A 354 -45.59 -8.22 -29.22
CA GLY A 354 -46.92 -8.08 -28.64
C GLY A 354 -47.18 -6.65 -28.18
N ARG A 355 -47.91 -5.88 -29.01
CA ARG A 355 -48.39 -4.52 -28.69
C ARG A 355 -49.37 -4.56 -27.49
N SER A 356 -49.15 -3.73 -26.47
CA SER A 356 -50.08 -2.63 -26.09
C SER A 356 -49.93 -2.14 -24.64
N ARG A 357 -49.86 -0.80 -24.55
CA ARG A 357 -50.51 0.15 -23.60
C ARG A 357 -50.11 0.19 -22.11
N THR A 358 -49.47 1.33 -21.79
CA THR A 358 -49.74 2.30 -20.71
C THR A 358 -49.78 1.83 -19.25
N HIS A 359 -48.80 2.24 -18.44
CA HIS A 359 -49.00 3.02 -17.20
C HIS A 359 -47.66 3.61 -16.69
N GLY A 360 -47.75 4.75 -15.99
CA GLY A 360 -46.67 5.72 -15.72
C GLY A 360 -45.58 5.31 -14.72
N PRO A 361 -44.67 6.24 -14.36
CA PRO A 361 -43.41 5.92 -13.71
C PRO A 361 -43.60 5.70 -12.20
N ALA A 362 -43.26 4.49 -11.72
CA ALA A 362 -43.12 4.21 -10.30
C ALA A 362 -41.71 4.57 -9.82
N ARG A 363 -41.67 5.21 -8.65
CA ARG A 363 -40.54 5.88 -8.00
C ARG A 363 -39.39 4.92 -7.64
N PHE A 364 -38.15 5.35 -7.87
CA PHE A 364 -36.95 4.72 -7.33
C PHE A 364 -36.88 4.96 -5.81
N GLY A 365 -36.91 3.88 -5.02
CA GLY A 365 -36.61 3.90 -3.60
C GLY A 365 -35.11 4.02 -3.36
N SER A 366 -34.70 5.04 -2.61
CA SER A 366 -33.35 5.20 -2.10
C SER A 366 -33.16 4.26 -0.89
N TYR A 367 -32.27 3.29 -1.01
CA TYR A 367 -31.84 2.50 0.13
C TYR A 367 -30.76 3.27 0.91
N ARG A 368 -31.14 3.78 2.08
CA ARG A 368 -30.24 4.26 3.13
C ARG A 368 -29.50 3.05 3.72
N VAL A 369 -28.17 3.09 3.69
CA VAL A 369 -27.32 2.21 4.51
C VAL A 369 -27.51 2.59 5.99
N PRO A 370 -27.66 1.64 6.93
CA PRO A 370 -27.80 1.96 8.35
C PRO A 370 -26.54 2.64 8.88
N SER A 371 -26.75 3.76 9.56
CA SER A 371 -25.76 4.49 10.35
C SER A 371 -25.22 3.60 11.47
N PHE A 372 -23.95 3.21 11.39
CA PHE A 372 -23.22 2.64 12.52
C PHE A 372 -23.08 3.71 13.62
N GLN A 373 -23.59 3.38 14.81
CA GLN A 373 -23.49 4.20 16.00
C GLN A 373 -22.02 4.42 16.40
N ARG A 374 -21.65 5.69 16.59
CA ARG A 374 -20.40 6.14 17.21
C ARG A 374 -20.43 5.85 18.71
N HIS A 375 -19.60 4.91 19.16
CA HIS A 375 -18.99 4.83 20.50
C HIS A 375 -17.60 4.19 20.27
N GLN A 376 -16.44 4.69 20.71
CA GLN A 376 -16.03 5.68 21.70
C GLN A 376 -15.15 6.77 21.06
N ARG A 377 -15.18 7.99 21.61
CA ARG A 377 -14.17 9.03 21.36
C ARG A 377 -12.97 8.74 22.25
N ASP A 378 -11.81 8.46 21.67
CA ASP A 378 -10.56 8.78 22.33
C ASP A 378 -10.23 10.23 21.98
N GLU A 379 -10.32 11.10 22.97
CA GLU A 379 -10.00 12.52 22.86
C GLU A 379 -8.50 12.68 22.59
N LEU A 380 -8.16 13.21 21.41
CA LEU A 380 -6.83 13.74 21.14
C LEU A 380 -6.64 14.98 22.04
N PRO A 381 -5.55 15.09 22.81
CA PRO A 381 -5.29 16.30 23.57
C PRO A 381 -4.94 17.45 22.61
N ASN A 382 -5.75 18.52 22.66
CA ASN A 382 -5.45 19.80 22.03
C ASN A 382 -4.30 20.46 22.79
N PHE A 383 -3.13 20.61 22.16
CA PHE A 383 -2.05 21.43 22.69
C PHE A 383 -1.88 22.68 21.85
N SER A 384 -2.15 23.84 22.46
CA SER A 384 -1.85 25.15 21.91
C SER A 384 -0.43 25.56 22.31
N PHE A 385 0.40 25.90 21.33
CA PHE A 385 1.71 26.50 21.57
C PHE A 385 1.53 28.00 21.82
N ARG A 386 1.75 28.45 23.06
CA ARG A 386 2.01 29.87 23.35
C ARG A 386 3.49 30.14 23.15
N SER A 387 3.82 31.04 22.22
CA SER A 387 5.10 31.73 22.20
C SER A 387 5.27 32.46 23.53
N ARG A 388 6.40 32.23 24.22
CA ARG A 388 6.87 33.14 25.26
C ARG A 388 8.07 33.87 24.71
N ASP A 389 7.85 35.14 24.41
CA ASP A 389 8.92 36.13 24.30
C ASP A 389 9.58 36.28 25.68
N ASN A 390 10.91 36.15 25.69
CA ASN A 390 11.86 37.05 26.36
C ASN A 390 13.29 36.68 25.98
#